data_AF-A0A2M8NUS2-F1
#
_entry.id   AF-A0A2M8NUS2-F1
#
_cell.length_a   1.000
_cell.length_b   1.000
_cell.length_c   1.000
_cell.angle_alpha   90.00
_cell.angle_beta   90.00
_cell.angle_gamma   90.00
#
_symmetry.space_group_name_H-M   'P 1'
#
loop_
_entity.id
_entity.type
_entity.pdbx_description
1 polymer ?
#
loop_
_entity_poly.entity_id
_entity_poly.type
_entity_poly.pdbx_seq_one_letter_code
_entity_poly.pdbx_strand_id
1 'polypeptide(L)'
;MKAFFGRITALALRLRYLTLLFVVVLMVLGIQAAVTQKQELLPPIEFPQTFILAQANGMTSEEVMEILTKRIEAELATIPEIINLQSTTSTVPGAFITAANDFGLNQEALRAKILAAIDRVWLPKRVLQAPAGENPRTFSAQLISELPAEVLIYIAQKDSNFLFQLSPDVWRALNEDAMRGALVYLANRVDQSTDAKNALELLVNKEIVPQIGGLETVGNVSVSGGQDLPEETNGIEAQATPAPVLQTQPESLLLRLSPKVWHVIAGKLGLGELNSETAASLARE
;
A
#
# COMPACT_ATOMS: atom_id res chain seq x y z
N MET A 1 -68.77 -1.17 -13.70
CA MET A 1 -67.49 -0.68 -14.25
C MET A 1 -67.66 0.45 -15.28
N LYS A 2 -68.56 0.36 -16.28
CA LYS A 2 -68.76 1.43 -17.29
C LYS A 2 -69.09 2.82 -16.71
N ALA A 3 -69.93 2.86 -15.66
CA ALA A 3 -70.31 4.10 -14.99
C ALA A 3 -69.14 4.81 -14.26
N PHE A 4 -68.10 4.06 -13.86
CA PHE A 4 -66.93 4.62 -13.17
C PHE A 4 -66.02 5.37 -14.14
N PHE A 5 -65.68 4.74 -15.27
CA PHE A 5 -64.90 5.40 -16.34
C PHE A 5 -65.62 6.62 -16.90
N GLY A 6 -66.93 6.51 -17.15
CA GLY A 6 -67.72 7.65 -17.63
C GLY A 6 -67.69 8.85 -16.68
N ARG A 7 -67.68 8.62 -15.36
CA ARG A 7 -67.58 9.67 -14.35
C ARG A 7 -66.21 10.34 -14.33
N ILE A 8 -65.12 9.58 -14.47
CA ILE A 8 -63.75 10.11 -14.51
C ILE A 8 -63.56 10.95 -15.78
N THR A 9 -64.00 10.45 -16.93
CA THR A 9 -63.92 11.17 -18.20
C THR A 9 -64.75 12.46 -18.15
N ALA A 10 -65.99 12.39 -17.65
CA ALA A 10 -66.82 13.58 -17.50
C ALA A 10 -66.21 14.61 -16.55
N LEU A 11 -65.58 14.17 -15.45
CA LEU A 11 -64.90 15.05 -14.49
C LEU A 11 -63.64 15.69 -15.09
N ALA A 12 -62.86 14.92 -15.86
CA ALA A 12 -61.68 15.39 -16.59
C ALA A 12 -62.03 16.44 -17.66
N LEU A 13 -63.16 16.26 -18.38
CA LEU A 13 -63.66 17.26 -19.33
C LEU A 13 -64.23 18.50 -18.63
N ARG A 14 -64.92 18.33 -17.50
CA ARG A 14 -65.48 19.45 -16.73
C ARG A 14 -64.40 20.35 -16.14
N LEU A 15 -63.28 19.78 -15.70
CA LEU A 15 -62.16 20.48 -15.06
C LEU A 15 -60.99 20.73 -16.03
N ARG A 16 -61.26 21.06 -17.30
CA ARG A 16 -60.27 21.14 -18.40
C ARG A 16 -58.97 21.89 -18.06
N TYR A 17 -59.04 22.99 -17.30
CA TYR A 17 -57.86 23.79 -16.93
C TYR A 17 -57.00 23.08 -15.88
N LEU A 18 -57.64 22.41 -14.92
CA LEU A 18 -56.94 21.63 -13.89
C LEU A 18 -56.27 20.40 -14.50
N THR A 19 -56.94 19.72 -15.44
CA THR A 19 -56.35 18.60 -16.19
C THR A 19 -55.15 19.05 -17.02
N LEU A 20 -55.22 20.21 -17.69
CA LEU A 20 -54.10 20.75 -18.46
C LEU A 20 -52.91 21.14 -17.56
N LEU A 21 -53.17 21.82 -16.43
CA LEU A 21 -52.15 22.12 -15.42
C LEU A 21 -51.48 20.83 -14.90
N PHE A 22 -52.29 19.81 -14.59
CA PHE A 22 -51.80 18.53 -14.10
C PHE A 22 -50.88 17.83 -15.11
N VAL A 23 -51.21 17.89 -16.41
CA VAL A 23 -50.34 17.38 -17.49
C VAL A 23 -49.03 18.15 -17.56
N VAL A 24 -49.04 19.47 -17.43
CA VAL A 24 -47.81 20.29 -17.42
C VAL A 24 -46.92 19.91 -16.24
N VAL A 25 -47.49 19.77 -15.05
CA VAL A 25 -46.75 19.33 -13.86
C VAL A 25 -46.17 17.94 -14.05
N LEU A 26 -46.94 16.99 -14.57
CA LEU A 26 -46.45 15.65 -14.91
C LEU A 26 -45.32 15.69 -15.93
N MET A 27 -45.39 16.58 -16.92
CA MET A 27 -44.34 16.74 -17.94
C MET A 27 -43.04 17.24 -17.32
N VAL A 28 -43.11 18.25 -16.43
CA VAL A 28 -41.93 18.78 -15.72
C VAL A 28 -41.32 17.71 -14.81
N LEU A 29 -42.14 16.97 -14.06
CA LEU A 29 -41.68 15.86 -13.23
C LEU A 29 -41.10 14.71 -14.07
N GLY A 30 -41.67 14.44 -15.23
CA GLY A 30 -41.17 13.44 -16.17
C GLY A 30 -39.81 13.82 -16.76
N ILE A 31 -39.62 15.09 -17.12
CA ILE A 31 -38.31 15.59 -17.58
C ILE A 31 -37.28 15.49 -16.45
N GLN A 32 -37.64 15.90 -15.23
CA GLN A 32 -36.76 15.77 -14.07
C GLN A 32 -36.36 14.31 -13.81
N ALA A 33 -37.32 13.38 -13.84
CA ALA A 33 -37.04 11.95 -13.69
C ALA A 33 -36.11 11.42 -14.79
N ALA A 34 -36.37 11.78 -16.05
CA ALA A 34 -35.55 11.36 -17.18
C ALA A 34 -34.10 11.86 -17.11
N VAL A 35 -33.87 13.07 -16.58
CA VAL A 35 -32.53 13.66 -16.43
C VAL A 35 -31.80 13.12 -15.19
N THR A 36 -32.53 12.81 -14.10
CA THR A 36 -31.94 12.30 -12.85
C THR A 36 -31.68 10.80 -12.85
N GLN A 37 -32.28 10.06 -13.78
CA GLN A 37 -32.08 8.62 -13.88
C GLN A 37 -30.63 8.33 -14.30
N LYS A 38 -29.91 7.59 -13.46
CA LYS A 38 -28.56 7.12 -13.77
C LYS A 38 -28.64 6.19 -14.96
N GLN A 39 -28.24 6.69 -16.13
CA GLN A 39 -28.13 5.89 -17.34
C GLN A 39 -26.81 5.15 -17.28
N GLU A 40 -26.86 3.88 -16.90
CA GLU A 40 -25.70 3.01 -16.93
C GLU A 40 -25.68 2.33 -18.31
N LEU A 41 -24.64 2.58 -19.11
CA LEU A 41 -24.48 2.02 -20.46
C LEU A 41 -24.32 0.50 -20.45
N LEU A 42 -23.90 -0.04 -19.31
CA LEU A 42 -23.84 -1.45 -19.00
C LEU A 42 -24.55 -1.61 -17.66
N PRO A 43 -25.59 -2.46 -17.54
CA PRO A 43 -26.14 -2.77 -16.24
C PRO A 43 -25.02 -3.37 -15.35
N PRO A 44 -25.08 -3.18 -14.02
CA PRO A 44 -24.09 -3.76 -13.14
C PRO A 44 -24.21 -5.29 -13.22
N ILE A 45 -23.18 -5.93 -13.76
CA ILE A 45 -23.09 -7.39 -13.83
C ILE A 45 -22.33 -7.84 -12.59
N GLU A 46 -23.06 -8.43 -11.64
CA GLU A 46 -22.46 -9.10 -10.51
C GLU A 46 -22.15 -10.55 -10.89
N PHE A 47 -20.87 -10.89 -10.95
CA PHE A 47 -20.46 -12.27 -11.16
C PHE A 47 -20.64 -13.05 -9.86
N PRO A 48 -21.29 -14.21 -9.88
CA PRO A 48 -21.59 -14.98 -8.68
C PRO A 48 -20.38 -15.84 -8.31
N GLN A 49 -19.27 -15.18 -8.00
CA GLN A 49 -18.02 -15.81 -7.61
C GLN A 49 -17.29 -14.96 -6.57
N THR A 50 -16.73 -15.64 -5.57
CA THR A 50 -15.85 -15.04 -4.56
C THR A 50 -14.45 -15.61 -4.72
N PHE A 51 -13.47 -14.73 -4.87
CA PHE A 51 -12.06 -15.09 -4.91
C PHE A 51 -11.43 -14.98 -3.53
N ILE A 52 -10.73 -16.02 -3.13
CA ILE A 52 -10.05 -16.14 -1.84
C ILE A 52 -8.57 -16.42 -2.14
N LEU A 53 -7.72 -15.46 -1.75
CA LEU A 53 -6.27 -15.58 -1.89
C LEU A 53 -5.65 -15.85 -0.53
N ALA A 54 -5.08 -17.04 -0.35
CA ALA A 54 -4.40 -17.43 0.88
C ALA A 54 -2.89 -17.51 0.61
N GLN A 55 -2.16 -16.56 1.18
CA GLN A 55 -0.72 -16.44 0.95
C GLN A 55 0.08 -17.25 1.97
N ALA A 56 1.00 -18.08 1.49
CA ALA A 56 1.90 -18.86 2.33
C ALA A 56 3.33 -18.75 1.80
N ASN A 57 4.22 -18.23 2.64
CA ASN A 57 5.63 -18.04 2.31
C ASN A 57 6.49 -19.06 3.05
N GLY A 58 7.45 -19.66 2.33
CA GLY A 58 8.39 -20.62 2.90
C GLY A 58 7.82 -22.01 3.16
N MET A 59 6.78 -22.41 2.41
CA MET A 59 6.21 -23.76 2.37
C MET A 59 6.29 -24.32 0.94
N THR A 60 6.39 -25.63 0.77
CA THR A 60 6.28 -26.28 -0.55
C THR A 60 4.83 -26.31 -1.04
N SER A 61 4.60 -26.50 -2.35
CA SER A 61 3.23 -26.62 -2.89
C SER A 61 2.43 -27.72 -2.20
N GLU A 62 3.06 -28.84 -1.86
CA GLU A 62 2.45 -29.96 -1.15
C GLU A 62 2.05 -29.58 0.28
N GLU A 63 2.93 -28.87 1.00
CA GLU A 63 2.65 -28.37 2.35
C GLU A 63 1.51 -27.34 2.34
N VAL A 64 1.51 -26.41 1.38
CA VAL A 64 0.43 -25.43 1.22
C VAL A 64 -0.89 -26.15 0.93
N MET A 65 -0.89 -27.17 0.07
CA MET A 65 -2.11 -27.91 -0.25
C MET A 65 -2.69 -28.59 0.99
N GLU A 66 -1.86 -29.26 1.80
CA GLU A 66 -2.32 -30.05 2.94
C GLU A 66 -2.68 -29.18 4.16
N ILE A 67 -1.88 -28.14 4.43
CA ILE A 67 -2.02 -27.33 5.65
C ILE A 67 -2.96 -26.14 5.42
N LEU A 68 -3.08 -25.63 4.19
CA LEU A 68 -3.86 -24.44 3.88
C LEU A 68 -5.07 -24.79 3.00
N THR A 69 -4.85 -25.23 1.76
CA THR A 69 -5.90 -25.35 0.74
C THR A 69 -7.01 -26.31 1.18
N LYS A 70 -6.68 -27.56 1.50
CA LYS A 70 -7.67 -28.58 1.88
C LYS A 70 -8.49 -28.20 3.11
N ARG A 71 -7.87 -27.50 4.06
CA ARG A 71 -8.56 -27.07 5.29
C ARG A 71 -9.56 -25.95 5.01
N ILE A 72 -9.16 -24.99 4.18
CA ILE A 72 -10.06 -23.92 3.75
C ILE A 72 -11.21 -24.52 2.93
N GLU A 73 -10.91 -25.43 2.00
CA GLU A 73 -11.95 -26.10 1.20
C GLU A 73 -12.95 -26.87 2.06
N ALA A 74 -12.48 -27.61 3.07
CA ALA A 74 -13.34 -28.36 3.96
C ALA A 74 -14.36 -27.47 4.69
N GLU A 75 -13.94 -26.29 5.17
CA GLU A 75 -14.84 -25.34 5.80
C GLU A 75 -15.76 -24.63 4.79
N LEU A 76 -15.25 -24.27 3.61
CA LEU A 76 -16.06 -23.62 2.56
C LEU A 76 -17.13 -24.57 2.00
N ALA A 77 -16.83 -25.86 1.89
CA ALA A 77 -17.79 -26.87 1.44
C ALA A 77 -19.00 -27.03 2.39
N THR A 78 -18.92 -26.52 3.63
CA THR A 78 -20.06 -26.50 4.56
C THR A 78 -21.09 -25.43 4.24
N ILE A 79 -20.75 -24.45 3.39
CA ILE A 79 -21.63 -23.33 3.03
C ILE A 79 -22.55 -23.79 1.89
N PRO A 80 -23.88 -23.94 2.12
CA PRO A 80 -24.78 -24.51 1.12
C PRO A 80 -24.99 -23.61 -0.10
N GLU A 81 -24.69 -22.31 0.01
CA GLU A 81 -24.79 -21.37 -1.11
C GLU A 81 -23.62 -21.46 -2.12
N ILE A 82 -22.56 -22.21 -1.80
CA ILE A 82 -21.43 -22.44 -2.71
C ILE A 82 -21.70 -23.69 -3.54
N ILE A 83 -21.83 -23.53 -4.85
CA ILE A 83 -22.16 -24.63 -5.79
C ILE A 83 -20.92 -25.30 -6.36
N ASN A 84 -19.82 -24.56 -6.51
CA ASN A 84 -18.59 -25.05 -7.11
C ASN A 84 -17.39 -24.39 -6.42
N LEU A 85 -16.41 -25.20 -6.06
CA LEU A 85 -15.18 -24.76 -5.46
C LEU A 85 -14.02 -25.24 -6.32
N GLN A 86 -13.20 -24.31 -6.78
CA GLN A 86 -11.99 -24.58 -7.53
C GLN A 86 -10.80 -24.01 -6.78
N SER A 87 -9.73 -24.78 -6.66
CA SER A 87 -8.50 -24.30 -6.06
C SER A 87 -7.30 -24.57 -6.94
N THR A 88 -6.37 -23.64 -6.92
CA THR A 88 -5.05 -23.75 -7.52
C THR A 88 -4.03 -23.49 -6.43
N THR A 89 -3.19 -24.49 -6.14
CA THR A 89 -2.13 -24.37 -5.13
C THR A 89 -0.77 -24.27 -5.81
N SER A 90 0.07 -23.35 -5.34
CA SER A 90 1.42 -23.12 -5.86
C SER A 90 2.32 -22.58 -4.74
N THR A 91 3.63 -22.75 -4.86
CA THR A 91 4.62 -22.25 -3.89
C THR A 91 4.53 -20.74 -3.66
N VAL A 92 4.25 -19.97 -4.70
CA VAL A 92 4.04 -18.52 -4.65
C VAL A 92 2.91 -18.19 -5.65
N PRO A 93 1.83 -17.50 -5.25
CA PRO A 93 1.60 -16.83 -3.96
C PRO A 93 1.08 -17.74 -2.83
N GLY A 94 0.79 -19.02 -3.08
CA GLY A 94 0.15 -19.91 -2.12
C GLY A 94 -1.08 -20.59 -2.74
N ALA A 95 -2.26 -20.41 -2.14
CA ALA A 95 -3.51 -20.98 -2.62
C ALA A 95 -4.45 -19.90 -3.19
N PHE A 96 -4.96 -20.14 -4.39
CA PHE A 96 -6.01 -19.36 -5.03
C PHE A 96 -7.28 -20.19 -5.10
N ILE A 97 -8.33 -19.76 -4.40
CA ILE A 97 -9.59 -20.49 -4.29
C ILE A 97 -10.72 -19.63 -4.87
N THR A 98 -11.46 -20.21 -5.80
CA THR A 98 -12.64 -19.61 -6.43
C THR A 98 -13.88 -20.35 -5.95
N ALA A 99 -14.73 -19.67 -5.19
CA ALA A 99 -16.02 -20.16 -4.76
C ALA A 99 -17.11 -19.57 -5.65
N ALA A 100 -17.75 -20.38 -6.48
CA ALA A 100 -18.88 -19.97 -7.30
C ALA A 100 -20.20 -20.25 -6.58
N ASN A 101 -21.18 -19.38 -6.80
CA ASN A 101 -22.53 -19.45 -6.22
C ASN A 101 -23.59 -19.22 -7.32
N ASP A 102 -24.86 -19.33 -6.95
CA ASP A 102 -25.96 -19.00 -7.87
C ASP A 102 -26.21 -17.49 -7.97
N PHE A 103 -26.80 -17.07 -9.08
CA PHE A 103 -27.26 -15.69 -9.27
C PHE A 103 -28.43 -15.33 -8.34
N GLY A 104 -28.55 -14.06 -7.98
CA GLY A 104 -29.64 -13.55 -7.14
C GLY A 104 -29.43 -13.74 -5.63
N LEU A 105 -28.28 -14.28 -5.21
CA LEU A 105 -27.86 -14.32 -3.81
C LEU A 105 -27.28 -12.98 -3.37
N ASN A 106 -27.50 -12.63 -2.09
CA ASN A 106 -26.86 -11.48 -1.48
C ASN A 106 -25.35 -11.76 -1.30
N GLN A 107 -24.52 -11.14 -2.14
CA GLN A 107 -23.07 -11.34 -2.17
C GLN A 107 -22.39 -10.88 -0.88
N GLU A 108 -22.88 -9.81 -0.24
CA GLU A 108 -22.32 -9.31 1.00
C GLU A 108 -22.54 -10.31 2.15
N ALA A 109 -23.75 -10.87 2.24
CA ALA A 109 -24.08 -11.89 3.22
C ALA A 109 -23.28 -13.18 2.99
N LEU A 110 -23.12 -13.61 1.73
CA LEU A 110 -22.31 -14.78 1.39
C LEU A 110 -20.83 -14.56 1.74
N ARG A 111 -20.28 -13.38 1.42
CA ARG A 111 -18.91 -13.00 1.78
C ARG A 111 -18.70 -13.03 3.29
N ALA A 112 -19.66 -12.52 4.07
CA ALA A 112 -19.60 -12.57 5.53
C ALA A 112 -19.60 -14.02 6.06
N LYS A 113 -20.39 -14.92 5.47
CA LYS A 113 -20.37 -16.35 5.81
C LYS A 113 -19.04 -17.01 5.45
N ILE A 114 -18.48 -16.72 4.28
CA ILE A 114 -17.16 -17.19 3.84
C ILE A 114 -16.08 -16.74 4.82
N LEU A 115 -16.06 -15.47 5.22
CA LEU A 115 -15.12 -14.96 6.21
C LEU A 115 -15.26 -15.68 7.55
N ALA A 116 -16.49 -15.83 8.04
CA ALA A 116 -16.75 -16.55 9.29
C ALA A 116 -16.34 -18.04 9.24
N ALA A 117 -16.43 -18.68 8.08
CA ALA A 117 -15.94 -20.05 7.88
C ALA A 117 -14.41 -20.09 7.88
N ILE A 118 -13.74 -19.17 7.18
CA ILE A 118 -12.28 -19.07 7.15
C ILE A 118 -11.71 -18.79 8.54
N ASP A 119 -12.37 -17.97 9.36
CA ASP A 119 -11.92 -17.66 10.72
C ASP A 119 -11.97 -18.86 11.68
N ARG A 120 -12.77 -19.89 11.38
CA ARG A 120 -12.80 -21.15 12.14
C ARG A 120 -11.66 -22.08 11.75
N VAL A 121 -11.10 -21.91 10.56
CA VAL A 121 -9.97 -22.72 10.11
C VAL A 121 -8.77 -22.43 11.02
N TRP A 122 -8.26 -23.48 11.67
CA TRP A 122 -6.96 -23.38 12.31
C TRP A 122 -5.90 -23.22 11.22
N LEU A 123 -5.28 -22.04 11.19
CA LEU A 123 -4.16 -21.72 10.31
C LEU A 123 -2.91 -21.53 11.18
N PRO A 124 -1.72 -21.99 10.74
CA PRO A 124 -0.45 -21.74 11.42
C PRO A 124 -0.05 -20.26 11.26
N LYS A 125 -0.83 -19.36 11.84
CA LYS A 125 -0.59 -17.92 11.84
C LYS A 125 0.56 -17.66 12.82
N ARG A 126 1.73 -17.26 12.31
CA ARG A 126 2.77 -16.64 13.14
C ARG A 126 2.33 -15.22 13.46
N VAL A 127 1.45 -15.08 14.45
CA VAL A 127 1.01 -13.77 14.95
C VAL A 127 1.43 -13.67 16.40
N LEU A 128 2.19 -12.63 16.71
CA LEU A 128 2.46 -12.25 18.09
C LEU A 128 1.19 -11.61 18.63
N GLN A 129 0.46 -12.34 19.48
CA GLN A 129 -0.74 -11.84 20.15
C GLN A 129 -0.42 -11.55 21.61
N ALA A 130 -1.04 -10.50 22.15
CA ALA A 130 -0.92 -10.19 23.56
C ALA A 130 -1.49 -11.34 24.42
N PRO A 131 -0.86 -11.68 25.55
CA PRO A 131 -1.41 -12.62 26.52
C PRO A 131 -2.83 -12.23 26.97
N ALA A 132 -3.60 -13.23 27.38
CA ALA A 132 -4.98 -13.02 27.84
C ALA A 132 -5.01 -12.05 29.04
N GLY A 133 -5.72 -10.93 28.89
CA GLY A 133 -5.85 -9.89 29.91
C GLY A 133 -4.92 -8.68 29.73
N GLU A 134 -4.02 -8.70 28.75
CA GLU A 134 -3.14 -7.56 28.43
C GLU A 134 -3.69 -6.72 27.26
N ASN A 135 -3.48 -5.40 27.31
CA ASN A 135 -3.87 -4.52 26.22
C ASN A 135 -2.94 -4.74 24.99
N PRO A 136 -3.47 -5.00 23.78
CA PRO A 136 -2.63 -5.22 22.60
C PRO A 136 -1.67 -4.07 22.27
N ARG A 137 -2.03 -2.84 22.61
CA ARG A 137 -1.19 -1.66 22.37
C ARG A 137 0.00 -1.61 23.32
N THR A 138 -0.16 -2.00 24.58
CA THR A 138 0.94 -2.02 25.56
C THR A 138 1.93 -3.13 25.22
N PHE A 139 1.41 -4.32 24.91
CA PHE A 139 2.21 -5.45 24.46
C PHE A 139 3.05 -5.10 23.22
N SER A 140 2.44 -4.45 22.23
CA SER A 140 3.13 -4.03 21.00
C SER A 140 4.23 -2.99 21.28
N ALA A 141 3.97 -2.02 22.17
CA ALA A 141 4.98 -1.04 22.56
C ALA A 141 6.15 -1.68 23.32
N GLN A 142 5.89 -2.69 24.16
CA GLN A 142 6.91 -3.46 24.84
C GLN A 142 7.80 -4.22 23.85
N LEU A 143 7.21 -4.92 22.87
CA LEU A 143 7.97 -5.63 21.85
C LEU A 143 8.90 -4.70 21.06
N ILE A 144 8.44 -3.49 20.73
CA ILE A 144 9.26 -2.48 20.05
C ILE A 144 10.40 -2.00 20.96
N SER A 145 10.13 -1.83 22.27
CA SER A 145 11.16 -1.47 23.24
C SER A 145 12.17 -2.57 23.49
N GLU A 146 11.82 -3.83 23.25
CA GLU A 146 12.72 -4.99 23.40
C GLU A 146 13.51 -5.29 22.12
N LEU A 147 13.27 -4.57 21.01
CA LEU A 147 14.04 -4.75 19.78
C LEU A 147 15.51 -4.36 20.01
N PRO A 148 16.46 -5.25 19.69
CA PRO A 148 17.89 -4.94 19.79
C PRO A 148 18.37 -4.12 18.59
N ALA A 149 19.47 -3.38 18.77
CA ALA A 149 20.07 -2.53 17.74
C ALA A 149 20.39 -3.31 16.46
N GLU A 150 20.91 -4.53 16.61
CA GLU A 150 21.36 -5.39 15.53
C GLU A 150 20.23 -5.76 14.57
N VAL A 151 19.02 -5.96 15.08
CA VAL A 151 17.84 -6.26 14.24
C VAL A 151 17.47 -5.04 13.40
N LEU A 152 17.47 -3.85 13.99
CA LEU A 152 17.22 -2.61 13.24
C LEU A 152 18.27 -2.40 12.15
N ILE A 153 19.55 -2.62 12.49
CA ILE A 153 20.66 -2.50 11.55
C ILE A 153 20.54 -3.54 10.43
N TYR A 154 20.24 -4.79 10.76
CA TYR A 154 20.05 -5.86 9.77
C TYR A 154 18.94 -5.52 8.78
N ILE A 155 17.80 -5.01 9.27
CA ILE A 155 16.71 -4.57 8.39
C ILE A 155 17.16 -3.37 7.55
N ALA A 156 17.85 -2.40 8.14
CA ALA A 156 18.38 -1.23 7.44
C ALA A 156 19.47 -1.56 6.40
N GLN A 157 20.15 -2.71 6.53
CA GLN A 157 21.05 -3.23 5.50
C GLN A 157 20.27 -3.83 4.32
N LYS A 158 19.11 -4.42 4.58
CA LYS A 158 18.23 -4.99 3.55
C LYS A 158 17.41 -3.92 2.84
N ASP A 159 17.01 -2.87 3.56
CA ASP A 159 16.33 -1.69 3.03
C ASP A 159 17.00 -0.42 3.57
N SER A 160 17.74 0.26 2.68
CA SER A 160 18.50 1.47 2.99
C SER A 160 17.63 2.66 3.42
N ASN A 161 16.34 2.66 3.08
CA ASN A 161 15.41 3.73 3.44
C ASN A 161 14.64 3.44 4.74
N PHE A 162 14.73 2.23 5.29
CA PHE A 162 13.91 1.76 6.41
C PHE A 162 13.90 2.73 7.59
N LEU A 163 15.08 3.13 8.08
CA LEU A 163 15.21 4.00 9.26
C LEU A 163 14.63 5.40 9.03
N PHE A 164 14.61 5.88 7.80
CA PHE A 164 14.04 7.18 7.43
C PHE A 164 12.51 7.15 7.33
N GLN A 165 11.92 5.96 7.12
CA GLN A 165 10.47 5.77 7.03
C GLN A 165 9.81 5.51 8.39
N LEU A 166 10.59 5.28 9.44
CA LEU A 166 10.08 5.07 10.79
C LEU A 166 9.39 6.33 11.33
N SER A 167 8.17 6.17 11.84
CA SER A 167 7.39 7.28 12.39
C SER A 167 7.96 7.75 13.75
N PRO A 168 7.71 9.01 14.17
CA PRO A 168 8.16 9.49 15.47
C PRO A 168 7.63 8.68 16.66
N ASP A 169 6.45 8.04 16.51
CA ASP A 169 5.88 7.16 17.53
C ASP A 169 6.71 5.87 17.70
N VAL A 170 7.20 5.29 16.60
CA VAL A 170 8.05 4.09 16.63
C VAL A 170 9.39 4.43 17.27
N TRP A 171 10.01 5.54 16.90
CA TRP A 171 11.24 6.01 17.53
C TRP A 171 11.09 6.24 19.04
N ARG A 172 9.94 6.77 19.51
CA ARG A 172 9.67 6.91 20.95
C ARG A 172 9.62 5.56 21.68
N ALA A 173 9.08 4.54 21.02
CA ALA A 173 8.90 3.21 21.59
C ALA A 173 10.19 2.36 21.62
N LEU A 174 11.19 2.64 20.77
CA LEU A 174 12.49 1.96 20.79
C LEU A 174 13.26 2.23 22.09
N ASN A 175 14.02 1.26 22.60
CA ASN A 175 14.94 1.52 23.71
C ASN A 175 16.11 2.45 23.30
N GLU A 176 16.85 2.95 24.30
CA GLU A 176 17.97 3.88 24.05
C GLU A 176 19.11 3.20 23.28
N ASP A 177 19.43 1.95 23.57
CA ASP A 177 20.54 1.22 22.95
C ASP A 177 20.30 0.98 21.44
N ALA A 178 19.09 0.57 21.07
CA ALA A 178 18.68 0.36 19.69
C ALA A 178 18.65 1.68 18.91
N MET A 179 18.23 2.76 19.57
CA MET A 179 18.27 4.10 18.99
C MET A 179 19.71 4.55 18.76
N ARG A 180 20.60 4.42 19.76
CA ARG A 180 22.04 4.70 19.61
C ARG A 180 22.66 3.88 18.50
N GLY A 181 22.46 2.56 18.49
CA GLY A 181 23.02 1.69 17.45
C GLY A 181 22.53 2.04 16.05
N ALA A 182 21.25 2.39 15.89
CA ALA A 182 20.72 2.88 14.62
C ALA A 182 21.36 4.22 14.20
N LEU A 183 21.57 5.13 15.16
CA LEU A 183 22.24 6.41 14.90
C LEU A 183 23.71 6.23 14.53
N VAL A 184 24.47 5.43 15.27
CA VAL A 184 25.88 5.10 14.99
C VAL A 184 25.99 4.47 13.59
N TYR A 185 25.07 3.56 13.25
CA TYR A 185 25.00 2.98 11.91
C TYR A 185 24.80 4.04 10.84
N LEU A 186 23.83 4.94 11.01
CA LEU A 186 23.61 6.04 10.07
C LEU A 186 24.77 7.03 10.05
N ALA A 187 25.45 7.24 11.18
CA ALA A 187 26.58 8.16 11.32
C ALA A 187 27.73 7.73 10.42
N ASN A 188 28.00 6.43 10.46
CA ASN A 188 29.09 5.78 9.74
C ASN A 188 28.75 5.42 8.28
N ARG A 189 27.49 5.64 7.86
CA ARG A 189 27.09 5.47 6.47
C ARG A 189 27.17 6.82 5.76
N VAL A 190 27.91 6.82 4.67
CA VAL A 190 28.03 7.93 3.73
C VAL A 190 27.05 7.70 2.58
N ASP A 191 26.45 8.77 2.06
CA ASP A 191 25.65 8.71 0.84
C ASP A 191 26.53 8.35 -0.37
N GLN A 192 26.76 7.06 -0.61
CA GLN A 192 27.49 6.58 -1.79
C GLN A 192 26.68 6.72 -3.09
N SER A 193 25.43 7.18 -3.02
CA SER A 193 24.61 7.35 -4.23
C SER A 193 25.00 8.57 -5.05
N THR A 194 25.89 9.42 -4.56
CA THR A 194 26.24 10.70 -5.18
C THR A 194 27.28 10.59 -6.30
N ASP A 195 28.26 9.66 -6.25
CA ASP A 195 29.34 9.66 -7.26
C ASP A 195 28.90 9.18 -8.65
N ALA A 196 28.13 8.09 -8.74
CA ALA A 196 27.64 7.58 -10.02
C ALA A 196 26.41 8.35 -10.54
N LYS A 197 25.50 8.75 -9.65
CA LYS A 197 24.30 9.53 -10.04
C LYS A 197 24.67 10.93 -10.49
N ASN A 198 25.63 11.61 -9.85
CA ASN A 198 26.06 12.94 -10.31
C ASN A 198 26.68 12.91 -11.70
N ALA A 199 27.46 11.88 -12.06
CA ALA A 199 28.11 11.81 -13.38
C ALA A 199 27.08 11.59 -14.51
N LEU A 200 26.15 10.66 -14.31
CA LEU A 200 25.06 10.37 -15.26
C LEU A 200 24.01 11.49 -15.29
N GLU A 201 23.67 12.09 -14.15
CA GLU A 201 22.77 13.24 -14.07
C GLU A 201 23.40 14.48 -14.69
N LEU A 202 24.70 14.72 -14.51
CA LEU A 202 25.45 15.75 -15.23
C LEU A 202 25.43 15.51 -16.74
N LEU A 203 25.64 14.28 -17.20
CA LEU A 203 25.60 13.94 -18.63
C LEU A 203 24.20 14.12 -19.23
N VAL A 204 23.16 13.64 -18.53
CA VAL A 204 21.77 13.75 -18.98
C VAL A 204 21.33 15.22 -19.02
N ASN A 205 21.60 15.99 -17.96
CA ASN A 205 21.21 17.40 -17.91
C ASN A 205 22.06 18.32 -18.81
N LYS A 206 23.36 18.03 -19.01
CA LYS A 206 24.22 18.87 -19.87
C LYS A 206 24.14 18.51 -21.34
N GLU A 207 23.91 17.25 -21.70
CA GLU A 207 24.13 16.78 -23.07
C GLU A 207 22.85 16.25 -23.73
N ILE A 208 22.01 15.53 -23.00
CA ILE A 208 20.83 14.86 -23.60
C ILE A 208 19.60 15.78 -23.59
N VAL A 209 19.32 16.49 -22.50
CA VAL A 209 18.13 17.38 -22.39
C VAL A 209 18.12 18.50 -23.45
N PRO A 210 19.23 19.20 -23.76
CA PRO A 210 19.25 20.24 -24.80
C PRO A 210 19.00 19.69 -26.21
N GLN A 211 19.46 18.46 -26.50
CA GLN A 211 19.29 17.83 -27.81
C GLN A 211 17.84 17.38 -28.04
N ILE A 212 17.13 16.97 -26.98
CA ILE A 212 15.72 16.57 -27.06
C ILE A 212 14.80 17.81 -27.09
N GLY A 213 15.18 18.92 -26.44
CA GLY A 213 14.46 20.19 -26.53
C GLY A 213 14.52 20.89 -27.89
N GLY A 214 15.45 20.49 -28.77
CA GLY A 214 15.53 20.98 -30.15
C GLY A 214 14.61 20.27 -31.14
N LEU A 215 13.90 19.23 -30.71
CA LEU A 215 12.95 18.49 -31.54
C LEU A 215 11.57 19.13 -31.41
N GLU A 216 11.03 19.68 -32.50
CA GLU A 216 9.74 20.42 -32.53
C GLU A 216 8.52 19.61 -32.03
N THR A 217 8.67 18.29 -31.85
CA THR A 217 7.59 17.36 -31.46
C THR A 217 7.49 17.13 -29.95
N VAL A 218 8.44 17.59 -29.12
CA VAL A 218 8.47 17.25 -27.66
C VAL A 218 8.19 18.48 -26.80
N GLY A 219 7.06 18.47 -26.06
CA GLY A 219 6.61 19.62 -25.24
C GLY A 219 7.19 19.72 -23.83
N ASN A 220 7.59 18.61 -23.19
CA ASN A 220 8.26 18.60 -21.89
C ASN A 220 9.01 17.28 -21.69
N VAL A 221 10.19 17.33 -21.06
CA VAL A 221 11.01 16.16 -20.72
C VAL A 221 11.17 16.13 -19.20
N SER A 222 10.64 15.08 -18.57
CA SER A 222 10.81 14.80 -17.14
C SER A 222 11.57 13.48 -16.99
N VAL A 223 12.74 13.52 -16.37
CA VAL A 223 13.53 12.32 -16.07
C VAL A 223 13.14 11.85 -14.67
N SER A 224 12.54 10.65 -14.58
CA SER A 224 12.16 10.04 -13.30
C SER A 224 12.57 8.58 -13.28
N GLY A 225 13.60 8.23 -12.50
CA GLY A 225 14.04 6.86 -12.26
C GLY A 225 15.52 6.73 -11.90
N GLY A 226 15.86 5.68 -11.17
CA GLY A 226 17.23 5.24 -10.85
C GLY A 226 17.20 3.83 -10.27
N GLN A 227 17.85 2.88 -10.93
CA GLN A 227 17.97 1.49 -10.47
C GLN A 227 19.44 1.10 -10.48
N ASP A 228 19.94 0.58 -9.35
CA ASP A 228 21.32 0.13 -9.21
C ASP A 228 21.52 -1.23 -9.92
N LEU A 229 22.49 -1.29 -10.83
CA LEU A 229 22.92 -2.50 -11.54
C LEU A 229 24.09 -3.16 -10.76
N PRO A 230 24.06 -4.47 -10.47
CA PRO A 230 25.03 -5.10 -9.55
C PRO A 230 26.41 -5.46 -10.14
N GLU A 231 26.72 -5.16 -11.40
CA GLU A 231 27.92 -5.69 -12.07
C GLU A 231 28.73 -4.60 -12.78
N GLU A 232 29.57 -3.85 -12.05
CA GLU A 232 30.71 -3.14 -12.67
C GLU A 232 31.87 -2.82 -11.69
N THR A 233 32.22 -3.77 -10.81
CA THR A 233 33.34 -3.59 -9.85
C THR A 233 34.73 -3.81 -10.45
N ASN A 234 34.88 -4.17 -11.73
CA ASN A 234 36.21 -4.44 -12.30
C ASN A 234 36.58 -3.52 -13.47
N GLY A 235 37.27 -2.43 -13.11
CA GLY A 235 38.45 -1.93 -13.79
C GLY A 235 38.32 -1.45 -15.23
N ILE A 236 38.11 -0.14 -15.40
CA ILE A 236 38.75 0.61 -16.48
C ILE A 236 39.28 1.92 -15.89
N GLU A 237 40.60 2.00 -15.78
CA GLU A 237 41.34 3.25 -15.54
C GLU A 237 41.18 4.16 -16.78
N ALA A 238 40.15 5.00 -16.79
CA ALA A 238 40.08 6.12 -17.70
C ALA A 238 40.71 7.34 -17.03
N GLN A 239 41.87 7.75 -17.53
CA GLN A 239 42.53 9.00 -17.17
C GLN A 239 41.59 10.19 -17.47
N ALA A 240 40.98 10.74 -16.43
CA ALA A 240 40.28 12.01 -16.48
C ALA A 240 41.12 13.08 -15.74
N THR A 241 41.30 14.20 -16.43
CA THR A 241 41.98 15.43 -15.99
C THR A 241 41.50 15.87 -14.60
N PRO A 242 42.36 16.41 -13.71
CA PRO A 242 41.93 16.83 -12.37
C PRO A 242 41.00 18.04 -12.47
N ALA A 243 39.69 17.80 -12.33
CA ALA A 243 38.73 18.83 -11.94
C ALA A 243 39.02 19.23 -10.48
N PRO A 244 38.78 20.49 -10.09
CA PRO A 244 39.09 20.96 -8.74
C PRO A 244 38.29 20.13 -7.73
N VAL A 245 39.01 19.43 -6.86
CA VAL A 245 38.47 18.78 -5.67
C VAL A 245 37.91 19.87 -4.77
N LEU A 246 36.62 20.18 -4.92
CA LEU A 246 35.87 20.61 -3.75
C LEU A 246 35.79 19.37 -2.87
N GLN A 247 36.50 19.42 -1.74
CA GLN A 247 36.32 18.48 -0.64
C GLN A 247 34.92 18.69 -0.05
N THR A 248 33.88 18.22 -0.73
CA THR A 248 32.60 17.98 -0.09
C THR A 248 32.83 16.79 0.83
N GLN A 249 32.96 17.08 2.14
CA GLN A 249 33.00 16.07 3.18
C GLN A 249 31.91 15.03 2.92
N PRO A 250 32.18 13.72 3.06
CA PRO A 250 31.15 12.70 2.95
C PRO A 250 29.99 13.05 3.88
N GLU A 251 28.83 13.40 3.31
CA GLU A 251 27.65 13.77 4.09
C GLU A 251 27.09 12.52 4.74
N SER A 252 27.03 12.52 6.07
CA SER A 252 26.52 11.38 6.84
C SER A 252 25.02 11.22 6.56
N LEU A 253 24.58 9.99 6.39
CA LEU A 253 23.17 9.66 6.22
C LEU A 253 22.31 10.08 7.43
N LEU A 254 22.91 10.35 8.60
CA LEU A 254 22.22 10.95 9.74
C LEU A 254 21.53 12.28 9.42
N LEU A 255 22.12 13.10 8.54
CA LEU A 255 21.60 14.43 8.24
C LEU A 255 20.32 14.38 7.40
N ARG A 256 19.98 13.21 6.85
CA ARG A 256 18.74 12.97 6.09
C ARG A 256 17.54 12.63 6.97
N LEU A 257 17.71 12.49 8.29
CA LEU A 257 16.58 12.28 9.21
C LEU A 257 15.66 13.50 9.25
N SER A 258 14.35 13.25 9.35
CA SER A 258 13.38 14.33 9.47
C SER A 258 13.55 15.09 10.80
N PRO A 259 13.35 16.43 10.83
CA PRO A 259 13.50 17.22 12.06
C PRO A 259 12.56 16.77 13.19
N LYS A 260 11.37 16.27 12.84
CA LYS A 260 10.39 15.74 13.81
C LYS A 260 10.89 14.48 14.52
N VAL A 261 11.57 13.61 13.78
CA VAL A 261 12.18 12.40 14.33
C VAL A 261 13.41 12.76 15.16
N TRP A 262 14.26 13.68 14.69
CA TRP A 262 15.40 14.13 15.46
C TRP A 262 15.00 14.72 16.81
N HIS A 263 13.94 15.53 16.88
CA HIS A 263 13.47 16.08 18.15
C HIS A 263 13.09 15.01 19.18
N VAL A 264 12.48 13.91 18.73
CA VAL A 264 12.15 12.74 19.57
C VAL A 264 13.41 12.05 20.07
N ILE A 265 14.35 11.80 19.15
CA ILE A 265 15.60 11.11 19.43
C ILE A 265 16.48 11.93 20.39
N ALA A 266 16.66 13.21 20.08
CA ALA A 266 17.42 14.16 20.88
C ALA A 266 16.85 14.32 22.29
N GLY A 267 15.52 14.41 22.41
CA GLY A 267 14.84 14.49 23.70
C GLY A 267 15.02 13.25 24.57
N LYS A 268 15.14 12.05 23.96
CA LYS A 268 15.29 10.79 24.69
C LYS A 268 16.75 10.49 25.06
N LEU A 269 17.68 10.76 24.15
CA LEU A 269 19.11 10.47 24.33
C LEU A 269 19.92 11.63 24.91
N GLY A 270 19.30 12.79 25.11
CA GLY A 270 19.97 14.00 25.57
C GLY A 270 20.94 14.59 24.55
N LEU A 271 20.69 14.37 23.25
CA LEU A 271 21.54 14.87 22.16
C LEU A 271 21.18 16.32 21.80
N GLY A 272 22.16 17.06 21.27
CA GLY A 272 22.00 18.44 20.81
C GLY A 272 21.30 18.58 19.46
N GLU A 273 21.57 19.69 18.76
CA GLU A 273 21.06 19.89 17.40
C GLU A 273 21.66 18.88 16.40
N LEU A 274 20.90 18.58 15.34
CA LEU A 274 21.35 17.71 14.26
C LEU A 274 22.37 18.48 13.41
N ASN A 275 23.66 18.22 13.62
CA ASN A 275 24.73 18.86 12.89
C ASN A 275 25.86 17.85 12.57
N SER A 276 26.83 18.29 11.78
CA SER A 276 27.97 17.44 11.38
C SER A 276 28.86 17.05 12.57
N GLU A 277 28.82 17.78 13.67
CA GLU A 277 29.59 17.51 14.90
C GLU A 277 28.93 16.42 15.77
N THR A 278 27.59 16.43 15.90
CA THR A 278 26.82 15.34 16.51
C THR A 278 26.95 14.07 15.69
N ALA A 279 26.92 14.17 14.35
CA ALA A 279 27.17 13.01 13.49
C ALA A 279 28.59 12.44 13.67
N ALA A 280 29.61 13.32 13.75
CA ALA A 280 31.00 12.88 13.92
C ALA A 280 31.31 12.31 15.31
N SER A 281 30.62 12.77 16.37
CA SER A 281 30.75 12.20 17.71
C SER A 281 30.10 10.83 17.82
N LEU A 282 28.90 10.66 17.27
CA LEU A 282 28.21 9.37 17.21
C LEU A 282 28.94 8.35 16.30
N ALA A 283 29.69 8.79 15.29
CA ALA A 283 30.48 7.88 14.46
C ALA A 283 31.74 7.32 15.15
N ARG A 284 32.16 7.92 16.28
CA ARG A 284 33.36 7.50 17.04
C ARG A 284 33.04 6.64 18.26
N GLU A 285 31.76 6.52 18.60
CA GLU A 285 31.22 5.73 19.71
C GLU A 285 31.00 4.28 19.26
#